data_AF-A0A0F9KUG9-F1
#
_entry.id   AF-A0A0F9KUG9-F1
#
_cell.length_a   1.000
_cell.length_b   1.000
_cell.length_c   1.000
_cell.angle_alpha   90.00
_cell.angle_beta   90.00
_cell.angle_gamma   90.00
#
_symmetry.space_group_name_H-M   'P 1'
#
loop_
_entity.id
_entity.type
_entity.pdbx_description
1 polymer ?
#
loop_
_entity_poly.entity_id
_entity_poly.type
_entity_poly.pdbx_seq_one_letter_code
_entity_poly.pdbx_strand_id
1 'polypeptide(L)'
;MEAVYLSLSRQFTNTNALQEVANFFRKNGYYTDAIPETPEYYEFWRREKKRCLKGYKAGGISITGYHYFYLNYSRMDRVDDDTLLKFVTSKDDKLVGVEKIEDFPAFWDGDYDYFWTIEIARFGISKKKYKRLKLGVEITDLSGGNHIVILKARGKGFSYKNASMLTRNFSLKRRSKNYAMAEEKEYLLKDGLLSKTWQNISFVDEYTAWTQPRLKDQDIHKMSGYKRNVNGTDVLRGTLNQIIGVTLKDDPDRARGKRGELIFFEESGKLPGLLKAWELCRPSVEQGALTSGLMIAFGTGGTNEALYEGLEELFFHPEANNIIPIKNQWDEGAEDTLCSFFVPAYMNWEGFMDADGN
;
A
#
# COMPACT_ATOMS: atom_id res chain seq x y z
N MET A 1 18.72 -32.62 -11.17
CA MET A 1 17.68 -31.61 -10.87
C MET A 1 18.39 -30.40 -10.30
N GLU A 2 18.91 -29.56 -11.18
CA GLU A 2 19.39 -28.23 -10.78
C GLU A 2 18.15 -27.37 -10.60
N ALA A 3 17.97 -26.84 -9.40
CA ALA A 3 17.01 -25.78 -9.16
C ALA A 3 17.32 -24.65 -10.15
N VAL A 4 16.34 -24.29 -10.97
CA VAL A 4 16.40 -23.09 -11.79
C VAL A 4 16.48 -21.91 -10.82
N TYR A 5 17.70 -21.49 -10.51
CA TYR A 5 17.98 -20.25 -9.81
C TYR A 5 17.44 -19.12 -10.67
N LEU A 6 16.22 -18.66 -10.36
CA LEU A 6 15.78 -17.31 -10.70
C LEU A 6 16.94 -16.38 -10.34
N SER A 7 17.48 -15.68 -11.33
CA SER A 7 18.64 -14.82 -11.13
C SER A 7 18.28 -13.74 -10.10
N LEU A 8 18.70 -13.95 -8.84
CA LEU A 8 18.76 -12.96 -7.77
C LEU A 8 19.81 -11.88 -8.12
N SER A 9 19.63 -11.18 -9.24
CA SER A 9 20.61 -10.21 -9.75
C SER A 9 20.35 -8.77 -9.29
N ARG A 10 19.34 -8.56 -8.44
CA ARG A 10 19.12 -7.28 -7.77
C ARG A 10 19.47 -7.40 -6.29
N GLN A 11 20.51 -6.65 -5.92
CA GLN A 11 20.83 -6.35 -4.53
C GLN A 11 20.80 -4.83 -4.36
N PHE A 12 19.93 -4.34 -3.49
CA PHE A 12 19.92 -2.96 -3.05
C PHE A 12 21.03 -2.70 -2.05
N THR A 13 21.54 -1.47 -2.06
CA THR A 13 22.50 -0.97 -1.09
C THR A 13 22.15 0.46 -0.73
N ASN A 14 22.49 0.88 0.49
CA ASN A 14 22.22 2.22 1.01
C ASN A 14 20.72 2.55 1.11
N THR A 15 19.87 1.56 1.41
CA THR A 15 18.41 1.76 1.49
C THR A 15 18.00 2.64 2.67
N ASN A 16 18.81 2.68 3.73
CA ASN A 16 18.66 3.60 4.86
C ASN A 16 18.57 5.08 4.45
N ALA A 17 19.17 5.48 3.33
CA ALA A 17 19.08 6.86 2.82
C ALA A 17 17.65 7.24 2.39
N LEU A 18 16.77 6.26 2.17
CA LEU A 18 15.35 6.47 1.85
C LEU A 18 14.50 6.77 3.09
N GLN A 19 15.05 6.56 4.29
CA GLN A 19 14.37 6.67 5.59
C GLN A 19 14.93 7.79 6.48
N GLU A 20 15.58 8.79 5.86
CA GLU A 20 16.26 9.89 6.56
C GLU A 20 15.39 10.54 7.65
N VAL A 21 14.13 10.86 7.34
CA VAL A 21 13.24 11.55 8.29
C VAL A 21 12.62 10.62 9.33
N ALA A 22 12.36 9.35 9.00
CA ALA A 22 12.00 8.33 10.00
C ALA A 22 13.14 8.09 11.00
N ASN A 23 14.38 8.01 10.50
CA ASN A 23 15.57 7.85 11.35
C ASN A 23 15.78 9.06 12.27
N PHE A 24 15.57 10.27 11.74
CA PHE A 24 15.56 11.48 12.56
C PHE A 24 14.47 11.42 13.64
N PHE A 25 13.25 11.00 13.28
CA PHE A 25 12.15 10.85 14.23
C PHE A 25 12.45 9.82 15.31
N ARG A 26 12.96 8.63 14.95
CA ARG A 26 13.35 7.58 15.91
C ARG A 26 14.31 8.10 16.97
N LYS A 27 15.25 8.96 16.58
CA LYS A 27 16.25 9.54 17.49
C LYS A 27 15.69 10.64 18.39
N ASN A 28 14.80 11.49 17.86
CA ASN A 28 14.44 12.75 18.51
C ASN A 28 12.98 12.83 19.00
N GLY A 29 12.09 11.97 18.50
CA GLY A 29 10.65 12.02 18.77
C GLY A 29 9.87 13.08 17.97
N TYR A 30 10.52 13.77 17.03
CA TYR A 30 9.93 14.79 16.15
C TYR A 30 10.64 14.82 14.79
N TYR A 31 10.04 15.44 13.77
CA TYR A 31 10.54 15.35 12.38
C TYR A 31 11.55 16.43 11.96
N THR A 32 11.60 17.57 12.65
CA THR A 32 12.45 18.70 12.28
C THR A 32 12.77 19.60 13.47
N ASP A 33 14.00 20.10 13.55
CA ASP A 33 14.43 21.14 14.51
C ASP A 33 13.89 22.53 14.14
N ALA A 34 13.29 22.69 12.96
CA ALA A 34 12.71 23.95 12.54
C ALA A 34 11.58 24.36 13.49
N ILE A 35 11.67 25.58 14.01
CA ILE A 35 10.68 26.14 14.94
C ILE A 35 9.32 26.24 14.22
N PRO A 36 8.21 25.75 14.79
CA PRO A 36 6.89 25.86 14.17
C PRO A 36 6.55 27.28 13.69
N GLU A 37 5.84 27.36 12.56
CA GLU A 37 5.43 28.62 11.92
C GLU A 37 6.54 29.50 11.32
N THR A 38 7.80 29.03 11.33
CA THR A 38 8.90 29.69 10.60
C THR A 38 8.90 29.32 9.11
N PRO A 39 9.53 30.14 8.24
CA PRO A 39 9.75 29.78 6.83
C PRO A 39 10.42 28.41 6.66
N GLU A 40 11.43 28.10 7.46
CA GLU A 40 12.17 26.84 7.44
C GLU A 40 11.26 25.65 7.76
N TYR A 41 10.37 25.80 8.73
CA TYR A 41 9.37 24.78 9.08
C TYR A 41 8.39 24.53 7.92
N TYR A 42 7.88 25.59 7.30
CA TYR A 42 6.99 25.45 6.14
C TYR A 42 7.70 24.86 4.93
N GLU A 43 8.97 25.20 4.71
CA GLU A 43 9.79 24.63 3.64
C GLU A 43 10.04 23.14 3.84
N PHE A 44 10.35 22.72 5.06
CA PHE A 44 10.47 21.32 5.44
C PHE A 44 9.19 20.56 5.07
N TRP A 45 8.02 20.97 5.60
CA TRP A 45 6.77 20.25 5.36
C TRP A 45 6.30 20.30 3.91
N ARG A 46 6.61 21.36 3.17
CA ARG A 46 6.36 21.46 1.72
C ARG A 46 7.21 20.46 0.95
N ARG A 47 8.50 20.34 1.30
CA ARG A 47 9.42 19.36 0.71
C ARG A 47 8.96 17.94 0.99
N GLU A 48 8.64 17.62 2.24
CA GLU A 48 8.19 16.29 2.64
C GLU A 48 6.87 15.91 1.98
N LYS A 49 5.90 16.82 1.95
CA LYS A 49 4.65 16.63 1.19
C LYS A 49 4.93 16.34 -0.28
N LYS A 50 5.88 17.03 -0.91
CA LYS A 50 6.27 16.77 -2.31
C LYS A 50 6.86 15.38 -2.48
N ARG A 51 7.74 14.93 -1.57
CA ARG A 51 8.33 13.58 -1.59
C ARG A 51 7.26 12.50 -1.43
N CYS A 52 6.35 12.65 -0.46
CA CYS A 52 5.19 11.76 -0.31
C CYS A 52 4.30 11.75 -1.56
N LEU A 53 4.14 12.88 -2.25
CA LEU A 53 3.27 12.97 -3.41
C LEU A 53 3.91 12.48 -4.73
N LYS A 54 5.23 12.61 -4.88
CA LYS A 54 5.95 12.43 -6.16
C LYS A 54 7.07 11.39 -6.14
N GLY A 55 7.35 10.81 -4.97
CA GLY A 55 8.47 9.91 -4.77
C GLY A 55 9.75 10.62 -4.35
N TYR A 56 10.75 9.81 -4.03
CA TYR A 56 12.04 10.25 -3.51
C TYR A 56 13.17 9.43 -4.12
N LYS A 57 14.37 10.02 -4.18
CA LYS A 57 15.56 9.35 -4.68
C LYS A 57 16.73 9.66 -3.77
N ALA A 58 17.34 8.62 -3.21
CA ALA A 58 18.53 8.68 -2.37
C ALA A 58 19.28 7.34 -2.48
N GLY A 59 20.58 7.32 -2.16
CA GLY A 59 21.38 6.08 -2.22
C GLY A 59 21.43 5.42 -3.61
N GLY A 60 21.18 6.17 -4.69
CA GLY A 60 21.05 5.61 -6.05
C GLY A 60 19.69 4.97 -6.37
N ILE A 61 18.80 4.83 -5.37
CA ILE A 61 17.50 4.16 -5.47
C ILE A 61 16.39 5.20 -5.62
N SER A 62 15.43 4.94 -6.51
CA SER A 62 14.21 5.75 -6.64
C SER A 62 13.02 4.98 -6.09
N ILE A 63 12.22 5.59 -5.21
CA ILE A 63 10.98 5.03 -4.69
C ILE A 63 9.77 5.91 -5.02
N THR A 64 8.59 5.31 -5.06
CA THR A 64 7.34 6.01 -5.36
C THR A 64 6.88 6.87 -4.18
N GLY A 65 5.90 7.74 -4.41
CA GLY A 65 5.35 8.57 -3.33
C GLY A 65 4.65 7.75 -2.25
N TYR A 66 3.96 6.66 -2.64
CA TYR A 66 3.37 5.73 -1.70
C TYR A 66 4.45 5.05 -0.84
N HIS A 67 5.52 4.56 -1.46
CA HIS A 67 6.60 3.91 -0.74
C HIS A 67 7.33 4.88 0.21
N TYR A 68 7.60 6.12 -0.23
CA TYR A 68 8.20 7.13 0.64
C TYR A 68 7.33 7.41 1.88
N PHE A 69 6.03 7.55 1.71
CA PHE A 69 5.11 7.76 2.82
C PHE A 69 5.05 6.55 3.76
N TYR A 70 5.02 5.33 3.21
CA TYR A 70 5.06 4.09 3.98
C TYR A 70 6.29 4.04 4.90
N LEU A 71 7.47 4.29 4.35
CA LEU A 71 8.73 4.20 5.09
C LEU A 71 8.94 5.32 6.13
N ASN A 72 8.36 6.50 5.92
CA ASN A 72 8.71 7.70 6.67
C ASN A 72 7.59 8.29 7.54
N TYR A 73 6.35 7.89 7.31
CA TYR A 73 5.17 8.49 7.96
C TYR A 73 4.10 7.46 8.36
N SER A 74 4.44 6.17 8.31
CA SER A 74 3.57 5.08 8.74
C SER A 74 4.23 4.28 9.86
N ARG A 75 3.40 3.71 10.73
CA ARG A 75 3.80 2.88 11.85
C ARG A 75 3.29 1.46 11.62
N MET A 76 4.04 0.48 12.11
CA MET A 76 3.66 -0.93 12.08
C MET A 76 4.21 -1.69 13.27
N ASP A 77 3.53 -2.78 13.63
CA ASP A 77 4.02 -3.73 14.62
C ASP A 77 5.05 -4.65 13.96
N ARG A 78 6.29 -4.58 14.43
CA ARG A 78 7.42 -5.35 13.91
C ARG A 78 8.36 -5.75 15.04
N VAL A 79 9.24 -6.72 14.77
CA VAL A 79 10.36 -7.01 15.66
C VAL A 79 11.40 -5.89 15.51
N ASP A 80 12.00 -5.46 16.63
CA ASP A 80 13.03 -4.43 16.62
C ASP A 80 14.31 -4.92 15.91
N ASP A 81 15.04 -3.99 15.29
CA ASP A 81 16.20 -4.32 14.45
C ASP A 81 17.35 -4.95 15.26
N ASP A 82 17.52 -4.59 16.54
CA ASP A 82 18.58 -5.15 17.39
C ASP A 82 18.30 -6.63 17.72
N THR A 83 17.04 -6.96 17.99
CA THR A 83 16.60 -8.35 18.20
C THR A 83 16.75 -9.18 16.93
N LEU A 84 16.38 -8.63 15.77
CA LEU A 84 16.60 -9.29 14.47
C LEU A 84 18.09 -9.51 14.20
N LEU A 85 18.94 -8.51 14.45
CA LEU A 85 20.39 -8.61 14.25
C LEU A 85 21.01 -9.67 15.16
N LYS A 86 20.58 -9.75 16.42
CA LYS A 86 21.01 -10.81 17.35
C LYS A 86 20.61 -12.20 16.84
N PHE A 87 19.43 -12.34 16.27
CA PHE A 87 18.98 -13.61 15.68
C PHE A 87 19.86 -14.01 14.50
N VAL A 88 20.05 -13.12 13.52
CA VAL A 88 20.85 -13.38 12.31
C VAL A 88 22.32 -13.66 12.63
N THR A 89 22.87 -13.04 13.68
CA THR A 89 24.26 -13.25 14.10
C THR A 89 24.45 -14.45 15.02
N SER A 90 23.38 -14.95 15.65
CA SER A 90 23.43 -16.17 16.45
C SER A 90 23.49 -17.39 15.54
N LYS A 91 24.34 -18.38 15.88
CA LYS A 91 24.38 -19.68 15.18
C LYS A 91 23.32 -20.67 15.68
N ASP A 92 22.40 -20.22 16.53
CA ASP A 92 21.35 -21.04 17.11
C ASP A 92 20.07 -20.90 16.28
N ASP A 93 19.70 -21.95 15.55
CA ASP A 93 18.48 -22.02 14.73
C ASP A 93 17.17 -22.09 15.56
N LYS A 94 17.21 -21.71 16.84
CA LYS A 94 16.03 -21.77 17.72
C LYS A 94 15.21 -20.50 17.55
N LEU A 95 13.96 -20.69 17.13
CA LEU A 95 12.91 -19.67 17.18
C LEU A 95 12.74 -19.20 18.64
N VAL A 96 13.14 -17.97 18.92
CA VAL A 96 12.94 -17.32 20.22
C VAL A 96 11.64 -16.51 20.16
N GLY A 97 10.84 -16.55 21.22
CA GLY A 97 9.70 -15.66 21.35
C GLY A 97 10.18 -14.21 21.43
N VAL A 98 9.63 -13.34 20.59
CA VAL A 98 9.98 -11.92 20.53
C VAL A 98 8.74 -11.06 20.67
N GLU A 99 8.85 -9.96 21.39
CA GLU A 99 7.80 -8.95 21.47
C GLU A 99 7.86 -8.05 20.23
N LYS A 100 6.69 -7.63 19.74
CA LYS A 100 6.62 -6.63 18.69
C LYS A 100 6.62 -5.24 19.30
N ILE A 101 7.33 -4.34 18.64
CA ILE A 101 7.28 -2.92 18.91
C ILE A 101 6.54 -2.20 17.78
N GLU A 102 5.93 -1.08 18.10
CA GLU A 102 5.46 -0.16 17.07
C GLU A 102 6.67 0.63 16.56
N ASP A 103 7.02 0.49 15.28
CA ASP A 103 8.07 1.30 14.64
C ASP A 103 7.77 1.59 13.16
N PHE A 104 8.61 2.38 12.48
CA PHE A 104 8.51 2.57 11.04
C PHE A 104 8.87 1.27 10.29
N PRO A 105 8.22 1.02 9.14
CA PRO A 105 8.60 -0.08 8.27
C PRO A 105 10.08 -0.04 7.87
N ALA A 106 10.68 -1.21 7.67
CA ALA A 106 11.96 -1.31 6.98
C ALA A 106 11.72 -1.21 5.46
N PHE A 107 12.74 -0.79 4.73
CA PHE A 107 12.78 -1.03 3.29
C PHE A 107 12.90 -2.54 3.05
N TRP A 108 12.03 -3.09 2.20
CA TRP A 108 12.16 -4.45 1.66
C TRP A 108 12.00 -4.43 0.14
N ASP A 109 12.71 -5.31 -0.53
CA ASP A 109 12.72 -5.44 -1.99
C ASP A 109 11.33 -5.83 -2.56
N GLY A 110 10.57 -6.67 -1.86
CA GLY A 110 9.20 -7.01 -2.20
C GLY A 110 8.25 -5.81 -2.10
N ASP A 111 8.49 -4.91 -1.14
CA ASP A 111 7.72 -3.66 -1.00
C ASP A 111 8.06 -2.69 -2.11
N TYR A 112 9.34 -2.64 -2.50
CA TYR A 112 9.79 -1.89 -3.65
C TYR A 112 9.06 -2.32 -4.93
N ASP A 113 8.99 -3.64 -5.18
CA ASP A 113 8.30 -4.19 -6.34
C ASP A 113 6.80 -3.90 -6.28
N TYR A 114 6.19 -4.06 -5.12
CA TYR A 114 4.77 -3.79 -4.92
C TYR A 114 4.40 -2.33 -5.23
N PHE A 115 5.09 -1.38 -4.60
CA PHE A 115 4.76 0.04 -4.75
C PHE A 115 5.08 0.57 -6.16
N TRP A 116 6.12 0.05 -6.83
CA TRP A 116 6.38 0.39 -8.22
C TRP A 116 5.37 -0.24 -9.17
N THR A 117 4.95 -1.48 -8.93
CA THR A 117 3.89 -2.13 -9.73
C THR A 117 2.60 -1.34 -9.65
N ILE A 118 2.20 -0.84 -8.48
CA ILE A 118 1.08 0.09 -8.32
C ILE A 118 1.23 1.36 -9.18
N GLU A 119 2.40 2.01 -9.10
CA GLU A 119 2.64 3.27 -9.83
C GLU A 119 2.60 3.04 -11.35
N ILE A 120 3.13 1.90 -11.82
CA ILE A 120 3.12 1.50 -13.23
C ILE A 120 1.70 1.15 -13.67
N ALA A 121 0.95 0.35 -12.89
CA ALA A 121 -0.44 0.00 -13.19
C ALA A 121 -1.26 1.28 -13.38
N ARG A 122 -1.08 2.26 -12.49
CA ARG A 122 -1.88 3.49 -12.55
C ARG A 122 -1.45 4.46 -13.65
N PHE A 123 -0.15 4.71 -13.80
CA PHE A 123 0.35 5.84 -14.61
C PHE A 123 1.24 5.44 -15.79
N GLY A 124 1.55 4.16 -15.92
CA GLY A 124 2.50 3.66 -16.89
C GLY A 124 3.92 4.10 -16.61
N ILE A 125 4.84 3.67 -17.46
CA ILE A 125 6.27 4.01 -17.35
C ILE A 125 6.97 3.84 -18.69
N SER A 126 8.00 4.65 -18.96
CA SER A 126 8.85 4.39 -20.13
C SER A 126 9.68 3.12 -19.92
N LYS A 127 9.85 2.33 -20.98
CA LYS A 127 10.70 1.12 -21.00
C LYS A 127 12.11 1.37 -20.46
N LYS A 128 12.71 2.54 -20.75
CA LYS A 128 14.02 2.95 -20.23
C LYS A 128 14.02 3.11 -18.71
N LYS A 129 12.99 3.72 -18.13
CA LYS A 129 12.89 3.90 -16.67
C LYS A 129 12.57 2.56 -16.01
N TYR A 130 11.67 1.76 -16.57
CA TYR A 130 11.32 0.42 -16.08
C TYR A 130 12.55 -0.48 -15.92
N LYS A 131 13.38 -0.61 -16.97
CA LYS A 131 14.63 -1.41 -16.93
C LYS A 131 15.60 -0.97 -15.84
N ARG A 132 15.60 0.31 -15.44
CA ARG A 132 16.46 0.83 -14.38
C ARG A 132 15.97 0.50 -12.97
N LEU A 133 14.68 0.20 -12.81
CA LEU A 133 14.12 -0.22 -11.52
C LEU A 133 14.56 -1.64 -11.16
N LYS A 134 14.87 -2.47 -12.17
CA LYS A 134 15.21 -3.89 -12.00
C LYS A 134 14.17 -4.62 -11.14
N LEU A 135 12.87 -4.44 -11.44
CA LEU A 135 11.82 -5.08 -10.63
C LEU A 135 12.01 -6.61 -10.60
N GLY A 136 11.67 -7.24 -9.47
CA GLY A 136 11.64 -8.70 -9.34
C GLY A 136 10.48 -9.36 -10.09
N VAL A 137 9.68 -8.56 -10.81
CA VAL A 137 8.55 -8.98 -11.64
C VAL A 137 8.68 -8.43 -13.06
N GLU A 138 8.29 -9.23 -14.05
CA GLU A 138 8.26 -8.84 -15.45
C GLU A 138 6.86 -8.37 -15.85
N ILE A 139 6.66 -7.05 -15.94
CA ILE A 139 5.40 -6.43 -16.38
C ILE A 139 5.42 -6.34 -17.90
N THR A 140 4.39 -6.89 -18.54
CA THR A 140 4.33 -6.98 -20.02
C THR A 140 3.69 -5.74 -20.67
N ASP A 141 2.79 -5.05 -19.95
CA ASP A 141 2.21 -3.77 -20.38
C ASP A 141 2.64 -2.61 -19.47
N LEU A 142 3.33 -1.62 -20.05
CA LEU A 142 3.85 -0.43 -19.35
C LEU A 142 3.03 0.84 -19.64
N SER A 143 1.88 0.73 -20.30
CA SER A 143 1.04 1.86 -20.69
C SER A 143 0.29 2.50 -19.50
N GLY A 144 -0.06 1.68 -18.51
CA GLY A 144 -0.83 2.08 -17.34
C GLY A 144 -2.33 2.17 -17.60
N GLY A 145 -3.08 2.67 -16.61
CA GLY A 145 -4.54 2.65 -16.63
C GLY A 145 -5.16 1.32 -16.18
N ASN A 146 -4.35 0.42 -15.63
CA ASN A 146 -4.76 -0.86 -15.07
C ASN A 146 -4.93 -0.79 -13.55
N HIS A 147 -5.55 -1.84 -13.02
CA HIS A 147 -5.68 -2.12 -11.61
C HIS A 147 -4.67 -3.20 -11.18
N ILE A 148 -4.71 -3.63 -9.92
CA ILE A 148 -3.81 -4.68 -9.43
C ILE A 148 -4.54 -5.66 -8.50
N VAL A 149 -4.18 -6.93 -8.62
CA VAL A 149 -4.63 -7.99 -7.71
C VAL A 149 -3.42 -8.66 -7.08
N ILE A 150 -3.49 -8.91 -5.78
CA ILE A 150 -2.38 -9.46 -5.02
C ILE A 150 -2.78 -10.79 -4.39
N LEU A 151 -2.07 -11.83 -4.79
CA LEU A 151 -2.09 -13.11 -4.10
C LEU A 151 -0.83 -13.22 -3.25
N LYS A 152 -1.01 -13.38 -1.94
CA LYS A 152 0.09 -13.31 -0.96
C LYS A 152 0.01 -14.40 0.09
N ALA A 153 1.17 -14.73 0.67
CA ALA A 153 1.21 -15.42 1.95
C ALA A 153 0.62 -14.57 3.10
N ARG A 154 0.28 -15.24 4.21
CA ARG A 154 -0.08 -14.56 5.47
C ARG A 154 1.12 -13.82 6.06
N GLY A 155 0.86 -12.79 6.87
CA GLY A 155 1.93 -12.08 7.60
C GLY A 155 2.83 -11.15 6.77
N LYS A 156 2.46 -10.80 5.54
CA LYS A 156 3.29 -9.97 4.64
C LYS A 156 3.06 -8.45 4.72
N GLY A 157 2.41 -7.97 5.78
CA GLY A 157 2.23 -6.53 6.05
C GLY A 157 1.32 -5.75 5.09
N PHE A 158 0.57 -6.41 4.20
CA PHE A 158 -0.22 -5.71 3.17
C PHE A 158 -1.30 -4.76 3.70
N SER A 159 -1.96 -5.08 4.82
CA SER A 159 -2.91 -4.15 5.43
C SER A 159 -2.21 -2.87 5.92
N TYR A 160 -0.95 -2.93 6.37
CA TYR A 160 -0.16 -1.73 6.70
C TYR A 160 0.24 -0.94 5.44
N LYS A 161 0.71 -1.64 4.39
CA LYS A 161 1.06 -1.00 3.10
C LYS A 161 -0.13 -0.25 2.51
N ASN A 162 -1.29 -0.89 2.47
CA ASN A 162 -2.53 -0.30 1.95
C ASN A 162 -3.07 0.81 2.85
N ALA A 163 -2.97 0.64 4.17
CA ALA A 163 -3.34 1.68 5.13
C ALA A 163 -2.51 2.95 4.91
N SER A 164 -1.20 2.81 4.66
CA SER A 164 -0.33 3.95 4.38
C SER A 164 -0.79 4.75 3.16
N MET A 165 -1.32 4.09 2.12
CA MET A 165 -1.84 4.75 0.93
C MET A 165 -3.13 5.54 1.23
N LEU A 166 -4.02 4.96 2.04
CA LEU A 166 -5.24 5.64 2.50
C LEU A 166 -4.90 6.86 3.37
N THR A 167 -4.03 6.68 4.37
CA THR A 167 -3.57 7.75 5.26
C THR A 167 -2.91 8.88 4.47
N ARG A 168 -1.99 8.56 3.54
CA ARG A 168 -1.35 9.54 2.66
C ARG A 168 -2.38 10.38 1.91
N ASN A 169 -3.37 9.73 1.29
CA ASN A 169 -4.40 10.43 0.54
C ASN A 169 -5.27 11.31 1.46
N PHE A 170 -5.61 10.81 2.64
CA PHE A 170 -6.39 11.55 3.64
C PHE A 170 -5.68 12.81 4.14
N SER A 171 -4.38 12.72 4.43
CA SER A 171 -3.61 13.83 5.03
C SER A 171 -3.09 14.82 3.99
N LEU A 172 -2.73 14.37 2.78
CA LEU A 172 -1.96 15.20 1.84
C LEU A 172 -2.74 15.72 0.64
N LYS A 173 -3.82 15.04 0.22
CA LYS A 173 -4.58 15.42 -0.98
C LYS A 173 -5.71 16.40 -0.66
N ARG A 174 -6.52 16.73 -1.67
CA ARG A 174 -7.75 17.50 -1.54
C ARG A 174 -8.85 16.78 -2.30
N ARG A 175 -10.01 16.63 -1.68
CA ARG A 175 -11.22 16.01 -2.22
C ARG A 175 -11.01 14.57 -2.73
N SER A 176 -10.01 13.87 -2.18
CA SER A 176 -9.79 12.45 -2.50
C SER A 176 -10.84 11.60 -1.79
N LYS A 177 -11.50 10.70 -2.52
CA LYS A 177 -12.42 9.70 -1.95
C LYS A 177 -11.76 8.33 -2.06
N ASN A 178 -11.72 7.58 -0.97
CA ASN A 178 -11.09 6.28 -0.93
C ASN A 178 -12.03 5.29 -0.25
N TYR A 179 -12.02 4.04 -0.71
CA TYR A 179 -12.91 2.98 -0.24
C TYR A 179 -12.11 1.77 0.23
N ALA A 180 -12.52 1.20 1.35
CA ALA A 180 -12.07 -0.10 1.82
C ALA A 180 -13.28 -1.04 1.86
N MET A 181 -13.22 -2.11 1.08
CA MET A 181 -14.30 -3.08 0.92
C MET A 181 -13.84 -4.43 1.44
N ALA A 182 -14.74 -5.15 2.11
CA ALA A 182 -14.52 -6.54 2.51
C ALA A 182 -15.87 -7.24 2.61
N GLU A 183 -15.85 -8.58 2.75
CA GLU A 183 -17.07 -9.36 2.97
C GLU A 183 -17.75 -8.85 4.23
N GLU A 184 -17.11 -9.04 5.38
CA GLU A 184 -17.60 -8.59 6.68
C GLU A 184 -16.90 -7.33 7.17
N LYS A 185 -17.63 -6.52 7.94
CA LYS A 185 -17.10 -5.30 8.58
C LYS A 185 -15.92 -5.60 9.51
N GLU A 186 -15.88 -6.79 10.11
CA GLU A 186 -14.80 -7.19 11.01
C GLU A 186 -13.45 -7.26 10.32
N TYR A 187 -13.41 -7.70 9.05
CA TYR A 187 -12.16 -7.75 8.27
C TYR A 187 -11.56 -6.37 8.03
N LEU A 188 -12.34 -5.29 8.15
CA LEU A 188 -11.84 -3.92 8.04
C LEU A 188 -11.40 -3.34 9.40
N LEU A 189 -12.05 -3.74 10.50
CA LEU A 189 -11.93 -3.08 11.80
C LEU A 189 -11.20 -3.86 12.90
N LYS A 190 -11.19 -5.20 12.86
CA LYS A 190 -10.49 -6.04 13.84
C LYS A 190 -9.11 -6.41 13.28
N ASP A 191 -8.15 -5.51 13.47
CA ASP A 191 -6.81 -5.59 12.87
C ASP A 191 -6.81 -5.57 11.31
N GLY A 192 -7.87 -4.99 10.73
CA GLY A 192 -8.02 -4.79 9.29
C GLY A 192 -7.42 -3.48 8.76
N LEU A 193 -7.60 -3.24 7.47
CA LEU A 193 -7.12 -2.07 6.75
C LEU A 193 -7.55 -0.75 7.39
N LEU A 194 -8.82 -0.62 7.78
CA LEU A 194 -9.31 0.64 8.36
C LEU A 194 -8.73 0.87 9.75
N SER A 195 -8.62 -0.17 10.59
CA SER A 195 -8.00 -0.02 11.92
C SER A 195 -6.56 0.49 11.85
N LYS A 196 -5.74 -0.08 10.94
CA LYS A 196 -4.37 0.35 10.65
C LYS A 196 -4.32 1.75 10.04
N THR A 197 -5.29 2.08 9.19
CA THR A 197 -5.41 3.43 8.61
C THR A 197 -5.68 4.47 9.68
N TRP A 198 -6.55 4.16 10.66
CA TRP A 198 -6.88 5.06 11.76
C TRP A 198 -5.70 5.27 12.70
N GLN A 199 -4.97 4.22 13.06
CA GLN A 199 -3.72 4.33 13.83
C GLN A 199 -2.71 5.23 13.12
N ASN A 200 -2.47 5.00 11.83
CA ASN A 200 -1.55 5.84 11.03
C ASN A 200 -2.04 7.30 10.90
N ILE A 201 -3.35 7.53 10.79
CA ILE A 201 -3.89 8.89 10.76
C ILE A 201 -3.66 9.58 12.11
N SER A 202 -3.86 8.90 13.24
CA SER A 202 -3.60 9.47 14.57
C SER A 202 -2.12 9.84 14.74
N PHE A 203 -1.21 8.96 14.33
CA PHE A 203 0.23 9.25 14.34
C PHE A 203 0.58 10.48 13.47
N VAL A 204 0.02 10.57 12.27
CA VAL A 204 0.23 11.73 11.39
C VAL A 204 -0.33 13.01 12.00
N ASP A 205 -1.51 12.95 12.62
CA ASP A 205 -2.14 14.10 13.27
C ASP A 205 -1.36 14.61 14.48
N GLU A 206 -0.69 13.71 15.21
CA GLU A 206 0.08 14.03 16.40
C GLU A 206 1.45 14.64 16.06
N TYR A 207 2.15 14.08 15.07
CA TYR A 207 3.55 14.37 14.86
C TYR A 207 3.87 15.21 13.61
N THR A 208 2.88 15.55 12.78
CA THR A 208 3.13 16.28 11.52
C THR A 208 2.34 17.58 11.41
N ALA A 209 2.76 18.46 10.50
CA ALA A 209 1.98 19.67 10.15
C ALA A 209 0.73 19.39 9.30
N TRP A 210 0.34 18.13 9.11
CA TRP A 210 -0.72 17.73 8.18
C TRP A 210 -2.06 17.47 8.84
N THR A 211 -2.16 17.61 10.16
CA THR A 211 -3.38 17.46 10.95
C THR A 211 -4.55 18.20 10.32
N GLN A 212 -5.70 17.52 10.22
CA GLN A 212 -6.93 18.11 9.67
C GLN A 212 -8.09 17.99 10.67
N PRO A 213 -8.95 19.03 10.80
CA PRO A 213 -10.23 18.85 11.47
C PRO A 213 -11.08 17.83 10.72
N ARG A 214 -12.05 17.22 11.41
CA ARG A 214 -12.92 16.18 10.86
C ARG A 214 -14.38 16.64 10.82
N LEU A 215 -15.00 16.52 9.65
CA LEU A 215 -16.46 16.63 9.46
C LEU A 215 -17.19 15.35 9.84
N LYS A 216 -16.52 14.21 9.69
CA LYS A 216 -16.99 12.89 10.12
C LYS A 216 -15.84 12.12 10.72
N ASP A 217 -16.11 11.47 11.84
CA ASP A 217 -15.13 10.69 12.57
C ASP A 217 -15.75 9.42 13.15
N GLN A 218 -16.08 8.47 12.27
CA GLN A 218 -16.69 7.19 12.61
C GLN A 218 -15.77 6.04 12.18
N ASP A 219 -15.92 4.85 12.77
CA ASP A 219 -15.07 3.69 12.48
C ASP A 219 -15.04 3.30 11.00
N ILE A 220 -16.17 3.45 10.31
CA ILE A 220 -16.32 3.13 8.89
C ILE A 220 -16.31 4.35 7.97
N HIS A 221 -16.27 5.57 8.50
CA HIS A 221 -16.26 6.78 7.68
C HIS A 221 -15.56 7.92 8.39
N LYS A 222 -14.39 8.30 7.87
CA LYS A 222 -13.74 9.56 8.24
C LYS A 222 -13.73 10.53 7.06
N MET A 223 -14.01 11.80 7.36
CA MET A 223 -13.98 12.90 6.40
C MET A 223 -13.27 14.10 7.02
N SER A 224 -12.20 14.57 6.40
CA SER A 224 -11.52 15.80 6.80
C SER A 224 -12.28 17.04 6.37
N GLY A 225 -12.09 18.15 7.08
CA GLY A 225 -12.69 19.44 6.82
C GLY A 225 -13.42 20.02 8.03
N TYR A 226 -14.09 21.15 7.81
CA TYR A 226 -14.88 21.85 8.82
C TYR A 226 -16.02 22.61 8.15
N LYS A 227 -17.03 22.98 8.95
CA LYS A 227 -18.11 23.87 8.51
C LYS A 227 -17.72 25.31 8.76
N ARG A 228 -18.01 26.20 7.80
CA ARG A 228 -17.91 27.65 7.97
C ARG A 228 -19.23 28.27 7.57
N ASN A 229 -19.84 29.05 8.46
CA ASN A 229 -21.03 29.80 8.13
C ASN A 229 -20.67 30.96 7.18
N VAL A 230 -21.37 31.03 6.04
CA VAL A 230 -21.26 32.10 5.05
C VAL A 230 -22.68 32.57 4.77
N ASN A 231 -22.98 33.81 5.16
CA ASN A 231 -24.30 34.44 4.98
C ASN A 231 -25.47 33.58 5.51
N GLY A 232 -25.32 33.02 6.71
CA GLY A 232 -26.35 32.20 7.35
C GLY A 232 -26.38 30.74 6.88
N THR A 233 -25.55 30.34 5.90
CA THR A 233 -25.48 28.96 5.40
C THR A 233 -24.16 28.30 5.74
N ASP A 234 -24.22 27.06 6.25
CA ASP A 234 -23.02 26.26 6.49
C ASP A 234 -22.42 25.76 5.18
N VAL A 235 -21.16 26.12 4.93
CA VAL A 235 -20.41 25.63 3.77
C VAL A 235 -19.22 24.79 4.22
N LEU A 236 -19.04 23.62 3.59
CA LEU A 236 -17.91 22.74 3.87
C LEU A 236 -16.60 23.35 3.33
N ARG A 237 -15.56 23.31 4.16
CA ARG A 237 -14.20 23.83 3.89
C ARG A 237 -13.14 22.82 4.36
N GLY A 238 -11.88 23.12 4.07
CA GLY A 238 -10.74 22.24 4.33
C GLY A 238 -10.34 21.40 3.12
N THR A 239 -9.72 20.24 3.36
CA THR A 239 -9.25 19.32 2.30
C THR A 239 -10.38 18.43 1.77
N LEU A 240 -11.37 18.07 2.60
CA LEU A 240 -12.54 17.26 2.21
C LEU A 240 -12.17 15.85 1.69
N ASN A 241 -11.07 15.28 2.17
CA ASN A 241 -10.69 13.90 1.85
C ASN A 241 -11.54 12.92 2.68
N GLN A 242 -11.81 11.75 2.11
CA GLN A 242 -12.69 10.74 2.70
C GLN A 242 -12.10 9.34 2.57
N ILE A 243 -12.31 8.55 3.62
CA ILE A 243 -12.11 7.10 3.62
C ILE A 243 -13.42 6.47 4.10
N ILE A 244 -13.95 5.53 3.33
CA ILE A 244 -15.26 4.91 3.55
C ILE A 244 -15.12 3.39 3.52
N GLY A 245 -15.49 2.74 4.62
CA GLY A 245 -15.66 1.29 4.71
C GLY A 245 -16.98 0.83 4.11
N VAL A 246 -16.94 -0.24 3.33
CA VAL A 246 -18.13 -0.87 2.74
C VAL A 246 -18.04 -2.37 2.98
N THR A 247 -19.04 -2.92 3.67
CA THR A 247 -19.22 -4.38 3.74
C THR A 247 -20.03 -4.84 2.53
N LEU A 248 -19.62 -5.93 1.92
CA LEU A 248 -20.23 -6.56 0.77
C LEU A 248 -21.02 -7.83 1.14
N LYS A 249 -21.08 -8.16 2.45
CA LYS A 249 -21.83 -9.28 3.00
C LYS A 249 -23.24 -9.32 2.42
N ASP A 250 -23.57 -10.46 1.84
CA ASP A 250 -24.86 -10.76 1.19
C ASP A 250 -25.24 -9.87 -0.01
N ASP A 251 -24.49 -8.79 -0.29
CA ASP A 251 -24.82 -7.80 -1.32
C ASP A 251 -23.57 -7.15 -1.96
N PRO A 252 -22.99 -7.79 -3.00
CA PRO A 252 -21.90 -7.20 -3.78
C PRO A 252 -22.33 -5.96 -4.59
N ASP A 253 -23.63 -5.70 -4.79
CA ASP A 253 -24.10 -4.51 -5.52
C ASP A 253 -23.79 -3.20 -4.78
N ARG A 254 -23.48 -3.27 -3.48
CA ARG A 254 -22.99 -2.14 -2.68
C ARG A 254 -21.68 -1.56 -3.19
N ALA A 255 -20.92 -2.30 -4.00
CA ALA A 255 -19.70 -1.83 -4.66
C ALA A 255 -19.99 -0.84 -5.81
N ARG A 256 -21.22 -0.82 -6.35
CA ARG A 256 -21.60 0.02 -7.48
C ARG A 256 -21.52 1.52 -7.16
N GLY A 257 -21.06 2.31 -8.14
CA GLY A 257 -21.07 3.77 -8.08
C GLY A 257 -20.03 4.39 -7.15
N LYS A 258 -19.07 3.61 -6.66
CA LYS A 258 -18.00 4.07 -5.78
C LYS A 258 -16.88 4.68 -6.63
N ARG A 259 -17.01 5.98 -6.92
CA ARG A 259 -15.99 6.77 -7.64
C ARG A 259 -14.82 7.11 -6.70
N GLY A 260 -13.96 6.12 -6.47
CA GLY A 260 -12.80 6.23 -5.60
C GLY A 260 -11.53 6.56 -6.36
N GLU A 261 -10.64 7.31 -5.72
CA GLU A 261 -9.24 7.38 -6.14
C GLU A 261 -8.49 6.08 -5.81
N LEU A 262 -8.77 5.51 -4.63
CA LEU A 262 -8.34 4.17 -4.23
C LEU A 262 -9.58 3.37 -3.82
N ILE A 263 -9.67 2.14 -4.30
CA ILE A 263 -10.68 1.16 -3.90
C ILE A 263 -9.95 -0.12 -3.54
N PHE A 264 -9.97 -0.47 -2.26
CA PHE A 264 -9.38 -1.72 -1.77
C PHE A 264 -10.45 -2.78 -1.56
N PHE A 265 -10.17 -4.01 -1.96
CA PHE A 265 -10.88 -5.22 -1.55
C PHE A 265 -9.94 -6.00 -0.63
N GLU A 266 -10.21 -5.97 0.68
CA GLU A 266 -9.44 -6.68 1.69
C GLU A 266 -9.98 -8.09 1.89
N GLU A 267 -9.06 -9.02 2.20
CA GLU A 267 -9.35 -10.44 2.42
C GLU A 267 -10.10 -11.05 1.22
N SER A 268 -9.65 -10.72 0.01
CA SER A 268 -10.31 -11.09 -1.25
C SER A 268 -10.46 -12.61 -1.46
N GLY A 269 -9.61 -13.43 -0.84
CA GLY A 269 -9.75 -14.90 -0.87
C GLY A 269 -10.89 -15.46 -0.01
N LYS A 270 -11.62 -14.60 0.72
CA LYS A 270 -12.84 -14.93 1.47
C LYS A 270 -14.02 -14.07 1.05
N LEU A 271 -13.97 -13.47 -0.14
CA LEU A 271 -15.00 -12.59 -0.66
C LEU A 271 -15.70 -13.29 -1.83
N PRO A 272 -16.76 -14.09 -1.59
CA PRO A 272 -17.42 -14.83 -2.66
C PRO A 272 -18.00 -13.92 -3.76
N GLY A 273 -18.42 -12.71 -3.40
CA GLY A 273 -18.91 -11.71 -4.36
C GLY A 273 -17.83 -10.87 -5.06
N LEU A 274 -16.54 -11.23 -4.97
CA LEU A 274 -15.43 -10.40 -5.43
C LEU A 274 -15.51 -10.05 -6.91
N LEU A 275 -15.67 -11.04 -7.79
CA LEU A 275 -15.66 -10.82 -9.24
C LEU A 275 -16.79 -9.87 -9.66
N LYS A 276 -18.00 -10.13 -9.16
CA LYS A 276 -19.14 -9.22 -9.36
C LYS A 276 -18.84 -7.82 -8.82
N ALA A 277 -18.35 -7.69 -7.58
CA ALA A 277 -18.05 -6.39 -6.99
C ALA A 277 -16.96 -5.61 -7.76
N TRP A 278 -15.97 -6.32 -8.30
CA TRP A 278 -14.93 -5.78 -9.17
C TRP A 278 -15.52 -5.19 -10.44
N GLU A 279 -16.29 -5.98 -11.19
CA GLU A 279 -16.98 -5.55 -12.41
C GLU A 279 -17.90 -4.34 -12.18
N LEU A 280 -18.59 -4.29 -11.03
CA LEU A 280 -19.45 -3.18 -10.66
C LEU A 280 -18.70 -1.88 -10.32
N CYS A 281 -17.46 -2.01 -9.82
CA CYS A 281 -16.60 -0.86 -9.52
C CYS A 281 -15.95 -0.29 -10.78
N ARG A 282 -15.56 -1.14 -11.74
CA ARG A 282 -14.80 -0.72 -12.93
C ARG A 282 -15.41 0.49 -13.65
N PRO A 283 -16.71 0.55 -14.00
CA PRO A 283 -17.32 1.74 -14.63
C PRO A 283 -17.30 3.01 -13.77
N SER A 284 -17.03 2.91 -12.46
CA SER A 284 -16.91 4.06 -11.57
C SER A 284 -15.53 4.72 -11.63
N VAL A 285 -14.52 4.01 -12.15
CA VAL A 285 -13.14 4.46 -12.23
C VAL A 285 -12.56 4.42 -13.64
N GLU A 286 -13.17 3.68 -14.56
CA GLU A 286 -12.84 3.59 -15.98
C GLU A 286 -13.84 4.39 -16.83
N GLN A 287 -13.34 5.19 -17.78
CA GLN A 287 -14.13 5.95 -18.73
C GLN A 287 -13.46 5.93 -20.11
N GLY A 288 -13.96 5.08 -21.01
CA GLY A 288 -13.33 4.86 -22.30
C GLY A 288 -11.90 4.35 -22.12
N ALA A 289 -10.92 5.03 -22.72
CA ALA A 289 -9.49 4.72 -22.57
C ALA A 289 -8.83 5.36 -21.34
N LEU A 290 -9.60 5.98 -20.44
CA LEU A 290 -9.08 6.72 -19.28
C LEU A 290 -9.46 6.03 -17.97
N THR A 291 -8.48 5.87 -17.08
CA THR A 291 -8.68 5.33 -15.73
C THR A 291 -8.38 6.42 -14.70
N SER A 292 -9.36 6.74 -13.85
CA SER A 292 -9.34 7.86 -12.90
C SER A 292 -9.04 7.43 -11.45
N GLY A 293 -9.23 6.16 -11.13
CA GLY A 293 -9.00 5.55 -9.82
C GLY A 293 -8.16 4.28 -9.94
N LEU A 294 -7.78 3.71 -8.80
CA LEU A 294 -7.05 2.45 -8.75
C LEU A 294 -7.79 1.47 -7.85
N MET A 295 -8.12 0.30 -8.39
CA MET A 295 -8.68 -0.82 -7.65
C MET A 295 -7.57 -1.79 -7.26
N ILE A 296 -7.63 -2.29 -6.02
CA ILE A 296 -6.63 -3.19 -5.44
C ILE A 296 -7.36 -4.29 -4.68
N ALA A 297 -7.36 -5.52 -5.20
CA ALA A 297 -7.82 -6.68 -4.45
C ALA A 297 -6.62 -7.44 -3.86
N PHE A 298 -6.70 -7.87 -2.61
CA PHE A 298 -5.60 -8.59 -1.97
C PHE A 298 -6.09 -9.64 -0.99
N GLY A 299 -5.47 -10.82 -1.02
CA GLY A 299 -5.89 -11.94 -0.20
C GLY A 299 -4.88 -13.08 -0.19
N THR A 300 -5.19 -14.12 0.57
CA THR A 300 -4.44 -15.37 0.58
C THR A 300 -5.20 -16.42 -0.22
N GLY A 301 -4.49 -17.31 -0.92
CA GLY A 301 -5.08 -18.58 -1.40
C GLY A 301 -5.26 -19.59 -0.26
N GLY A 302 -6.03 -20.66 -0.49
CA GLY A 302 -6.15 -21.80 0.42
C GLY A 302 -7.34 -21.79 1.39
N THR A 303 -8.40 -21.07 1.05
CA THR A 303 -9.74 -21.19 1.68
C THR A 303 -10.58 -22.20 0.88
N ASN A 304 -11.75 -22.60 1.39
CA ASN A 304 -12.66 -23.49 0.65
C ASN A 304 -12.83 -22.99 -0.80
N GLU A 305 -12.69 -23.90 -1.77
CA GLU A 305 -12.59 -23.61 -3.22
C GLU A 305 -13.60 -22.54 -3.69
N ALA A 306 -14.86 -22.66 -3.27
CA ALA A 306 -15.95 -21.74 -3.66
C ALA A 306 -15.76 -20.25 -3.26
N LEU A 307 -14.90 -19.92 -2.29
CA LEU A 307 -14.65 -18.52 -1.88
C LEU A 307 -13.47 -17.89 -2.62
N TYR A 308 -12.65 -18.70 -3.28
CA TYR A 308 -11.38 -18.31 -3.87
C TYR A 308 -11.47 -18.06 -5.39
N GLU A 309 -12.45 -18.66 -6.08
CA GLU A 309 -12.65 -18.57 -7.53
C GLU A 309 -12.59 -17.12 -8.07
N GLY A 310 -13.24 -16.17 -7.40
CA GLY A 310 -13.23 -14.78 -7.83
C GLY A 310 -11.85 -14.13 -7.75
N LEU A 311 -11.02 -14.50 -6.77
CA LEU A 311 -9.65 -13.97 -6.67
C LEU A 311 -8.74 -14.64 -7.69
N GLU A 312 -8.92 -15.94 -7.90
CA GLU A 312 -8.21 -16.74 -8.90
C GLU A 312 -8.44 -16.22 -10.32
N GLU A 313 -9.70 -15.97 -10.69
CA GLU A 313 -10.07 -15.42 -11.99
C GLU A 313 -9.40 -14.07 -12.25
N LEU A 314 -9.49 -13.15 -11.29
CA LEU A 314 -8.84 -11.85 -11.42
C LEU A 314 -7.31 -11.96 -11.48
N PHE A 315 -6.74 -12.94 -10.79
CA PHE A 315 -5.29 -13.12 -10.70
C PHE A 315 -4.69 -13.74 -11.97
N PHE A 316 -5.28 -14.80 -12.51
CA PHE A 316 -4.77 -15.52 -13.69
C PHE A 316 -5.32 -15.01 -15.03
N HIS A 317 -6.35 -14.17 -15.03
CA HIS A 317 -6.85 -13.50 -16.23
C HIS A 317 -6.76 -11.97 -16.12
N PRO A 318 -5.54 -11.41 -15.97
CA PRO A 318 -5.37 -9.99 -15.68
C PRO A 318 -5.87 -9.08 -16.81
N GLU A 319 -5.60 -9.42 -18.06
CA GLU A 319 -5.98 -8.58 -19.21
C GLU A 319 -7.51 -8.45 -19.36
N ALA A 320 -8.24 -9.55 -19.21
CA ALA A 320 -9.72 -9.56 -19.27
C ALA A 320 -10.34 -8.64 -18.21
N ASN A 321 -9.66 -8.49 -17.07
CA ASN A 321 -10.14 -7.78 -15.90
C ASN A 321 -9.52 -6.38 -15.72
N ASN A 322 -8.80 -5.87 -16.72
CA ASN A 322 -8.04 -4.62 -16.70
C ASN A 322 -7.07 -4.51 -15.50
N ILE A 323 -6.36 -5.59 -15.25
CA ILE A 323 -5.32 -5.71 -14.23
C ILE A 323 -3.96 -5.72 -14.91
N ILE A 324 -2.95 -5.14 -14.26
CA ILE A 324 -1.60 -5.10 -14.78
C ILE A 324 -1.07 -6.52 -15.07
N PRO A 325 -0.75 -6.86 -16.33
CA PRO A 325 -0.28 -8.19 -16.67
C PRO A 325 1.20 -8.35 -16.32
N ILE A 326 1.50 -9.42 -15.57
CA ILE A 326 2.84 -9.82 -15.16
C ILE A 326 3.09 -11.22 -15.71
N LYS A 327 4.28 -11.48 -16.25
CA LYS A 327 4.66 -12.82 -16.70
C LYS A 327 4.65 -13.79 -15.50
N ASN A 328 3.98 -14.93 -15.66
CA ASN A 328 3.99 -15.94 -14.61
C ASN A 328 5.38 -16.58 -14.54
N GLN A 329 6.02 -16.45 -13.38
CA GLN A 329 7.35 -16.97 -13.09
C GLN A 329 7.34 -17.87 -11.83
N TRP A 330 6.15 -18.25 -11.38
CA TRP A 330 5.91 -18.87 -10.08
C TRP A 330 5.38 -20.30 -10.20
N ASP A 331 4.50 -20.54 -11.17
CA ASP A 331 3.93 -21.86 -11.42
C ASP A 331 4.75 -22.62 -12.47
N GLU A 332 5.12 -23.87 -12.15
CA GLU A 332 5.88 -24.75 -13.03
C GLU A 332 5.07 -25.08 -14.29
N GLY A 333 5.66 -24.86 -15.48
CA GLY A 333 5.00 -25.12 -16.76
C GLY A 333 4.03 -24.01 -17.21
N ALA A 334 3.96 -22.90 -16.48
CA ALA A 334 3.12 -21.74 -16.80
C ALA A 334 3.93 -20.53 -17.31
N GLU A 335 5.17 -20.72 -17.75
CA GLU A 335 6.12 -19.63 -18.04
C GLU A 335 5.67 -18.71 -19.18
N ASP A 336 4.79 -19.18 -20.07
CA ASP A 336 4.21 -18.40 -21.16
C ASP A 336 2.83 -17.80 -20.82
N THR A 337 2.39 -17.94 -19.56
CA THR A 337 1.12 -17.39 -19.08
C THR A 337 1.31 -16.05 -18.37
N LEU A 338 0.19 -15.34 -18.17
CA LEU A 338 0.15 -14.09 -17.44
C LEU A 338 -0.57 -14.29 -16.10
N CYS A 339 -0.14 -13.53 -15.10
CA CYS A 339 -0.80 -13.42 -13.82
C CYS A 339 -0.74 -11.97 -13.32
N SER A 340 -1.27 -11.73 -12.13
CA SER A 340 -1.09 -10.48 -11.39
C SER A 340 0.03 -10.62 -10.34
N PHE A 341 0.14 -9.68 -9.40
CA PHE A 341 1.26 -9.59 -8.46
C PHE A 341 1.22 -10.68 -7.37
N PHE A 342 2.11 -11.67 -7.45
CA PHE A 342 2.28 -12.70 -6.43
C PHE A 342 3.33 -12.33 -5.40
N VAL A 343 3.10 -12.68 -4.13
CA VAL A 343 4.07 -12.54 -3.04
C VAL A 343 4.32 -13.90 -2.39
N PRO A 344 5.47 -14.55 -2.72
CA PRO A 344 5.82 -15.84 -2.17
C PRO A 344 6.14 -15.75 -0.67
N ALA A 345 6.17 -16.90 0.00
CA ALA A 345 6.42 -16.99 1.44
C ALA A 345 7.81 -16.48 1.86
N TYR A 346 8.83 -16.58 1.00
CA TYR A 346 10.19 -16.13 1.33
C TYR A 346 10.37 -14.62 1.22
N MET A 347 9.55 -13.93 0.42
CA MET A 347 9.65 -12.48 0.23
C MET A 347 9.20 -11.78 1.53
N ASN A 348 9.94 -10.74 1.95
CA ASN A 348 9.66 -10.02 3.19
C ASN A 348 9.61 -10.97 4.41
N TRP A 349 10.57 -11.88 4.53
CA TRP A 349 10.63 -12.81 5.66
C TRP A 349 11.49 -12.22 6.77
N GLU A 350 10.83 -11.62 7.77
CA GLU A 350 11.50 -11.13 8.99
C GLU A 350 12.45 -12.18 9.58
N GLY A 351 13.67 -11.75 9.91
CA GLY A 351 14.75 -12.63 10.40
C GLY A 351 15.64 -13.20 9.30
N PHE A 352 15.25 -13.09 8.03
CA PHE A 352 16.03 -13.59 6.88
C PHE A 352 16.38 -12.51 5.84
N MET A 353 15.91 -11.27 6.06
CA MET A 353 16.28 -10.12 5.22
C MET A 353 17.60 -9.52 5.70
N ASP A 354 18.45 -9.06 4.77
CA ASP A 354 19.65 -8.30 5.13
C ASP A 354 19.33 -6.85 5.57
N ALA A 355 20.35 -6.11 6.03
CA ALA A 355 20.19 -4.74 6.51
C ALA A 355 19.75 -3.73 5.42
N ASP A 356 19.94 -4.07 4.14
CA ASP A 356 19.45 -3.29 3.02
C ASP A 356 18.06 -3.75 2.55
N GLY A 357 17.51 -4.83 3.14
CA GLY A 357 16.18 -5.33 2.86
C GLY A 357 16.10 -6.27 1.66
N ASN A 358 17.20 -6.95 1.33
CA ASN A 358 17.26 -7.98 0.28
C ASN A 358 16.92 -9.38 0.79
#